data_AF-A0A834EEX6-F1
#
_entry.id   AF-A0A834EEX6-F1
#
_cell.length_a   1.000
_cell.length_b   1.000
_cell.length_c   1.000
_cell.angle_alpha   90.00
_cell.angle_beta   90.00
_cell.angle_gamma   90.00
#
_symmetry.space_group_name_H-M   'P 1'
#
loop_
_entity.id
_entity.type
_entity.pdbx_description
1 polymer ?
#
loop_
_entity_poly.entity_id
_entity_poly.type
_entity_poly.pdbx_seq_one_letter_code
_entity_poly.pdbx_strand_id
1 'polypeptide(L)'
;MAIADVTLLSGFHALRADLEKLTSLSDRYVSHFETEGPHVLLYFDSVPTSRECVGFGAVQEVAVGLVQPASAVLYDYYNPEHRCSVFYGAPAKSKLLSTLCSADVCQCAEGKCPRQRRALERGLVEVDGYRMKFACYYPRVDYGFQVKVLREDSRAAFRLFETSIIQVLHFSKDAQATAGQTRNFLVRNSCRLHLEPGKEYLIMGLDGTTSDLKGQPQYLLDSNSWIEEMPSERLCRSTRQRTACAQLRDFLQEYGTQGCQV
;
A
#
# COMPACT_ATOMS: atom_id res chain seq x y z
N MET A 1 -0.15 1.06 -41.38
CA MET A 1 -1.27 1.45 -40.50
C MET A 1 -1.02 0.90 -39.12
N ALA A 2 -1.30 1.68 -38.09
CA ALA A 2 -1.18 1.26 -36.70
C ALA A 2 -2.45 1.63 -35.92
N ILE A 3 -2.75 0.88 -34.87
CA ILE A 3 -3.82 1.19 -33.94
C ILE A 3 -3.20 1.52 -32.59
N ALA A 4 -3.58 2.66 -32.02
CA ALA A 4 -3.41 2.92 -30.59
C ALA A 4 -4.70 2.53 -29.87
N ASP A 5 -4.63 1.48 -29.07
CA ASP A 5 -5.68 1.04 -28.16
C ASP A 5 -5.38 1.57 -26.75
N VAL A 6 -6.17 2.56 -26.33
CA VAL A 6 -6.02 3.21 -25.02
C VAL A 6 -7.19 2.81 -24.14
N THR A 7 -6.92 2.00 -23.11
CA THR A 7 -7.89 1.74 -22.04
C THR A 7 -7.94 2.95 -21.12
N LEU A 8 -9.10 3.59 -20.98
CA LEU A 8 -9.32 4.72 -20.08
C LEU A 8 -9.30 4.30 -18.61
N LEU A 9 -9.02 5.26 -17.74
CA LEU A 9 -9.13 5.08 -16.30
C LEU A 9 -10.57 4.75 -15.90
N SER A 10 -10.75 3.90 -14.88
CA SER A 10 -12.09 3.48 -14.45
C SER A 10 -12.99 4.68 -14.11
N GLY A 11 -14.19 4.69 -14.69
CA GLY A 11 -15.18 5.76 -14.52
C GLY A 11 -15.02 6.96 -15.46
N PHE A 12 -14.05 6.92 -16.38
CA PHE A 12 -13.87 7.94 -17.42
C PHE A 12 -14.41 7.46 -18.76
N HIS A 13 -14.95 8.39 -19.54
CA HIS A 13 -15.20 8.23 -20.97
C HIS A 13 -14.58 9.39 -21.75
N ALA A 14 -14.22 9.15 -23.02
CA ALA A 14 -13.62 10.16 -23.88
C ALA A 14 -14.67 11.17 -24.39
N LEU A 15 -14.27 12.44 -24.49
CA LEU A 15 -15.11 13.47 -25.12
C LEU A 15 -15.09 13.29 -26.64
N ARG A 16 -16.20 12.81 -27.18
CA ARG A 16 -16.37 12.57 -28.62
C ARG A 16 -16.12 13.83 -29.46
N ALA A 17 -16.53 15.00 -28.97
CA ALA A 17 -16.32 16.28 -29.66
C ALA A 17 -14.84 16.64 -29.86
N ASP A 18 -13.93 16.17 -29.00
CA ASP A 18 -12.49 16.38 -29.17
C ASP A 18 -11.90 15.35 -30.14
N LEU A 19 -12.35 14.11 -30.08
CA LEU A 19 -11.94 13.06 -31.03
C LEU A 19 -12.34 13.39 -32.48
N GLU A 20 -13.52 13.98 -32.67
CA GLU A 20 -13.99 14.42 -34.00
C GLU A 20 -13.12 15.54 -34.59
N LYS A 21 -12.52 16.40 -33.76
CA LYS A 21 -11.57 17.42 -34.24
C LYS A 21 -10.29 16.78 -34.78
N LEU A 22 -9.86 15.65 -34.22
CA LEU A 22 -8.65 14.95 -34.65
C LEU A 22 -8.77 14.30 -36.03
N THR A 23 -9.99 14.00 -36.48
CA THR A 23 -10.27 13.39 -37.79
C THR A 23 -10.76 14.38 -38.86
N SER A 24 -11.46 15.44 -38.45
CA SER A 24 -12.13 16.37 -39.38
C SER A 24 -11.26 17.57 -39.82
N LEU A 25 -10.20 17.89 -39.07
CA LEU A 25 -9.32 19.01 -39.42
C LEU A 25 -8.43 18.66 -40.63
N SER A 26 -7.99 19.69 -41.34
CA SER A 26 -7.13 19.57 -42.53
C SER A 26 -5.79 18.88 -42.21
N ASP A 27 -5.27 19.13 -41.01
CA ASP A 27 -4.14 18.42 -40.42
C ASP A 27 -4.64 17.11 -39.77
N ARG A 28 -4.91 16.10 -40.60
CA ARG A 28 -5.41 14.80 -40.14
C ARG A 28 -4.30 14.02 -39.44
N TYR A 29 -4.29 14.07 -38.12
CA TYR A 29 -3.41 13.24 -37.28
C TYR A 29 -3.94 11.80 -37.16
N VAL A 30 -5.26 11.64 -37.16
CA VAL A 30 -5.95 10.37 -36.94
C VAL A 30 -6.90 10.10 -38.12
N SER A 31 -6.82 8.92 -38.71
CA SER A 31 -7.62 8.53 -39.87
C SER A 31 -9.05 8.19 -39.48
N HIS A 32 -9.20 7.47 -38.36
CA HIS A 32 -10.48 7.04 -37.82
C HIS A 32 -10.36 6.85 -36.30
N PHE A 33 -11.46 6.92 -35.57
CA PHE A 33 -11.49 6.57 -34.15
C PHE A 33 -12.73 5.75 -33.81
N GLU A 34 -12.58 4.87 -32.84
CA GLU A 34 -13.69 4.11 -32.25
C GLU A 34 -13.63 4.19 -30.73
N THR A 35 -14.80 4.22 -30.10
CA THR A 35 -14.91 4.18 -28.64
C THR A 35 -15.75 2.97 -28.25
N GLU A 36 -15.11 1.94 -27.69
CA GLU A 36 -15.76 0.70 -27.27
C GLU A 36 -15.63 0.55 -25.74
N GLY A 37 -16.70 0.91 -25.01
CA GLY A 37 -16.69 0.89 -23.55
C GLY A 37 -15.58 1.79 -22.98
N PRO A 38 -14.61 1.23 -22.21
CA PRO A 38 -13.47 1.98 -21.70
C PRO A 38 -12.34 2.16 -22.73
N HIS A 39 -12.43 1.57 -23.91
CA HIS A 39 -11.37 1.63 -24.93
C HIS A 39 -11.59 2.79 -25.90
N VAL A 40 -10.49 3.49 -26.21
CA VAL A 40 -10.40 4.46 -27.30
C VAL A 40 -9.40 3.91 -28.31
N LEU A 41 -9.90 3.54 -29.48
CA LEU A 41 -9.12 3.04 -30.60
C LEU A 41 -8.85 4.20 -31.57
N LEU A 42 -7.59 4.52 -31.80
CA LEU A 42 -7.16 5.53 -32.76
C LEU A 42 -6.42 4.86 -33.91
N TYR A 43 -6.89 5.08 -35.14
CA TYR A 43 -6.31 4.53 -36.35
C TYR A 43 -5.37 5.55 -36.98
N PHE A 44 -4.11 5.12 -37.17
CA PHE A 44 -3.06 5.92 -37.81
C PHE A 44 -2.66 5.30 -39.15
N ASP A 45 -2.57 6.13 -40.19
CA ASP A 45 -2.11 5.69 -41.51
C ASP A 45 -0.63 5.22 -41.45
N SER A 46 0.21 5.98 -40.76
CA SER A 46 1.63 5.70 -40.57
C SER A 46 2.11 6.09 -39.17
N VAL A 47 3.21 5.48 -38.72
CA VAL A 47 3.88 5.83 -37.47
C VAL A 47 5.11 6.68 -37.80
N PRO A 48 5.19 7.94 -37.35
CA PRO A 48 6.29 8.83 -37.65
C PRO A 48 7.60 8.38 -36.96
N THR A 49 8.74 8.79 -37.52
CA THR A 49 10.06 8.57 -36.90
C THR A 49 10.37 9.59 -35.79
N SER A 50 9.77 10.79 -35.88
CA SER A 50 9.78 11.80 -34.82
C SER A 50 8.60 11.63 -33.87
N ARG A 51 8.75 12.12 -32.63
CA ARG A 51 7.67 12.07 -31.64
C ARG A 51 6.54 13.02 -32.01
N GLU A 52 5.36 12.45 -32.26
CA GLU A 52 4.11 13.17 -32.53
C GLU A 52 3.12 12.94 -31.39
N CYS A 53 2.34 13.96 -31.03
CA CYS A 53 1.48 13.94 -29.86
C CYS A 53 0.03 14.20 -30.25
N VAL A 54 -0.87 13.34 -29.80
CA VAL A 54 -2.32 13.49 -29.94
C VAL A 54 -2.94 13.60 -28.56
N GLY A 55 -3.90 14.50 -28.39
CA GLY A 55 -4.57 14.73 -27.11
C GLY A 55 -6.07 14.91 -27.30
N PHE A 56 -6.84 14.41 -26.33
CA PHE A 56 -8.28 14.55 -26.26
C PHE A 56 -8.72 14.69 -24.80
N GLY A 57 -9.85 15.35 -24.55
CA GLY A 57 -10.43 15.42 -23.22
C GLY A 57 -11.15 14.12 -22.83
N ALA A 58 -11.12 13.78 -21.55
CA ALA A 58 -11.92 12.71 -20.97
C ALA A 58 -12.61 13.22 -19.71
N VAL A 59 -13.87 12.82 -19.50
CA VAL A 59 -14.68 13.24 -18.35
C VAL A 59 -15.03 12.04 -17.50
N GLN A 60 -15.08 12.28 -16.18
CA GLN A 60 -15.46 11.27 -15.21
C GLN A 60 -16.98 11.23 -15.08
N GLU A 61 -17.59 10.14 -15.50
CA GLU A 61 -19.03 9.91 -15.37
C GLU A 61 -19.38 9.35 -13.99
N VAL A 62 -18.54 8.44 -13.48
CA VAL A 62 -18.72 7.82 -12.17
C VAL A 62 -17.49 8.08 -11.31
N ALA A 63 -17.72 8.65 -10.13
CA ALA A 63 -16.67 8.85 -9.13
C ALA A 63 -16.13 7.51 -8.63
N VAL A 64 -14.89 7.19 -8.99
CA VAL A 64 -14.18 5.97 -8.55
C VAL A 64 -13.15 6.33 -7.48
N GLY A 65 -13.24 5.71 -6.30
CA GLY A 65 -12.37 6.02 -5.16
C GLY A 65 -10.91 5.62 -5.36
N LEU A 66 -10.65 4.41 -5.85
CA LEU A 66 -9.30 3.93 -6.16
C LEU A 66 -9.15 3.69 -7.67
N VAL A 67 -8.86 4.77 -8.40
CA VAL A 67 -8.43 4.67 -9.81
C VAL A 67 -7.13 3.87 -9.89
N GLN A 68 -7.19 2.73 -10.57
CA GLN A 68 -6.04 1.87 -10.87
C GLN A 68 -5.36 2.35 -12.18
N PRO A 69 -4.06 2.08 -12.35
CA PRO A 69 -3.39 2.31 -13.63
C PRO A 69 -4.06 1.53 -14.78
N ALA A 70 -4.08 2.12 -15.96
CA ALA A 70 -4.59 1.50 -17.19
C ALA A 70 -3.46 1.33 -18.21
N SER A 71 -3.71 0.54 -19.25
CA SER A 71 -2.75 0.29 -20.33
C SER A 71 -3.08 1.08 -21.59
N ALA A 72 -2.05 1.44 -22.33
CA ALA A 72 -2.15 1.86 -23.72
C ALA A 72 -1.22 0.99 -24.57
N VAL A 73 -1.73 0.48 -25.68
CA VAL A 73 -1.02 -0.41 -26.59
C VAL A 73 -1.02 0.19 -27.98
N LEU A 74 0.15 0.36 -28.57
CA LEU A 74 0.30 0.71 -29.99
C LEU A 74 0.76 -0.55 -30.74
N TYR A 75 0.05 -0.95 -31.77
CA TYR A 75 0.39 -2.12 -32.57
C TYR A 75 0.16 -1.91 -34.06
N ASP A 76 0.93 -2.62 -34.88
CA ASP A 76 0.72 -2.66 -36.33
C ASP A 76 -0.58 -3.42 -36.64
N TYR A 77 -1.41 -2.83 -37.50
CA TYR A 77 -2.71 -3.40 -37.91
C TYR A 77 -2.56 -4.77 -38.60
N TYR A 78 -1.54 -4.94 -39.43
CA TYR A 78 -1.33 -6.17 -40.21
C TYR A 78 -0.39 -7.15 -39.52
N ASN A 79 0.49 -6.65 -38.64
CA ASN A 79 1.47 -7.46 -37.92
C ASN A 79 1.39 -7.22 -36.39
N PRO A 80 0.38 -7.75 -35.68
CA PRO A 80 0.15 -7.45 -34.25
C PRO A 80 1.27 -7.88 -33.30
N GLU A 81 2.23 -8.68 -33.76
CA GLU A 81 3.45 -8.99 -33.00
C GLU A 81 4.33 -7.76 -32.79
N HIS A 82 4.28 -6.80 -33.72
CA HIS A 82 4.93 -5.51 -33.62
C HIS A 82 4.06 -4.58 -32.77
N ARG A 83 4.27 -4.63 -31.46
CA ARG A 83 3.51 -3.83 -30.49
C ARG A 83 4.36 -3.30 -29.36
N CYS A 84 3.91 -2.17 -28.82
CA CYS A 84 4.45 -1.56 -27.62
C CYS A 84 3.30 -1.34 -26.63
N SER A 85 3.43 -1.84 -25.41
CA SER A 85 2.45 -1.68 -24.35
C SER A 85 3.05 -0.90 -23.19
N VAL A 86 2.31 0.09 -22.68
CA VAL A 86 2.72 0.94 -21.57
C VAL A 86 1.59 1.10 -20.57
N PHE A 87 1.94 1.19 -19.28
CA PHE A 87 0.99 1.54 -18.23
C PHE A 87 1.04 3.04 -17.91
N TYR A 88 -0.13 3.62 -17.68
CA TYR A 88 -0.29 5.01 -17.26
C TYR A 88 -1.28 5.11 -16.09
N GLY A 89 -1.15 6.15 -15.28
CA GLY A 89 -1.96 6.35 -14.07
C GLY A 89 -2.45 7.79 -13.95
N ALA A 90 -3.33 8.04 -12.99
CA ALA A 90 -3.86 9.37 -12.71
C ALA A 90 -2.74 10.35 -12.27
N PRO A 91 -2.83 11.66 -12.55
CA PRO A 91 -1.73 12.63 -12.33
C PRO A 91 -1.16 12.67 -10.91
N ALA A 92 -1.99 12.40 -9.90
CA ALA A 92 -1.61 12.41 -8.47
C ALA A 92 -1.34 11.01 -7.90
N LYS A 93 -1.37 9.95 -8.71
CA LYS A 93 -1.13 8.56 -8.28
C LYS A 93 0.01 7.94 -9.10
N SER A 94 0.75 7.03 -8.49
CA SER A 94 1.80 6.27 -9.17
C SER A 94 1.23 5.49 -10.36
N LYS A 95 2.00 5.40 -11.45
CA LYS A 95 1.69 4.55 -12.63
C LYS A 95 1.77 3.05 -12.34
N LEU A 96 2.42 2.68 -11.23
CA LEU A 96 2.60 1.31 -10.79
C LEU A 96 1.87 1.09 -9.46
N LEU A 97 1.28 -0.09 -9.32
CA LEU A 97 0.75 -0.57 -8.04
C LEU A 97 1.84 -0.54 -6.97
N SER A 98 1.44 -0.32 -5.72
CA SER A 98 2.35 -0.35 -4.57
C SER A 98 2.78 -1.79 -4.31
N THR A 99 3.89 -2.20 -4.92
CA THR A 99 4.53 -3.49 -4.65
C THR A 99 5.78 -3.27 -3.82
N LEU A 100 5.91 -4.04 -2.74
CA LEU A 100 7.15 -4.08 -1.97
C LEU A 100 8.01 -5.20 -2.54
N CYS A 101 9.02 -4.84 -3.31
CA CYS A 101 9.96 -5.81 -3.87
C CYS A 101 11.28 -5.75 -3.11
N SER A 102 11.77 -6.92 -2.72
CA SER A 102 13.13 -7.10 -2.20
C SER A 102 13.79 -8.27 -2.92
N ALA A 103 14.89 -7.98 -3.62
CA ALA A 103 15.49 -8.88 -4.60
C ALA A 103 14.44 -9.39 -5.62
N ASP A 104 14.28 -10.71 -5.74
CA ASP A 104 13.38 -11.34 -6.70
C ASP A 104 11.95 -11.57 -6.14
N VAL A 105 11.70 -11.23 -4.87
CA VAL A 105 10.41 -11.46 -4.21
C VAL A 105 9.66 -10.15 -4.06
N CYS A 106 8.49 -10.07 -4.69
CA CYS A 106 7.57 -8.94 -4.56
C CYS A 106 6.33 -9.34 -3.76
N GLN A 107 5.98 -8.51 -2.77
CA GLN A 107 4.74 -8.60 -2.02
C GLN A 107 3.78 -7.49 -2.47
N CYS A 108 2.52 -7.84 -2.68
CA CYS A 108 1.47 -6.83 -2.88
C CYS A 108 1.29 -6.02 -1.60
N ALA A 109 1.40 -4.70 -1.68
CA ALA A 109 1.16 -3.82 -0.54
C ALA A 109 -0.16 -3.02 -0.69
N GLU A 110 -1.00 -3.38 -1.65
CA GLU A 110 -2.31 -2.75 -1.82
C GLU A 110 -3.30 -3.19 -0.73
N GLY A 111 -4.24 -2.31 -0.39
CA GLY A 111 -5.21 -2.56 0.67
C GLY A 111 -5.56 -1.31 1.47
N LYS A 112 -6.15 -1.51 2.65
CA LYS A 112 -6.47 -0.42 3.58
C LYS A 112 -5.23 -0.01 4.39
N CYS A 113 -5.17 1.25 4.79
CA CYS A 113 -4.06 1.76 5.60
C CYS A 113 -4.15 1.27 7.06
N PRO A 114 -3.00 1.13 7.74
CA PRO A 114 -2.96 0.80 9.16
C PRO A 114 -3.64 1.87 10.02
N ARG A 115 -4.20 1.44 11.15
CA ARG A 115 -4.76 2.35 12.16
C ARG A 115 -3.71 2.64 13.22
N GLN A 116 -3.29 3.90 13.32
CA GLN A 116 -2.44 4.37 14.41
C GLN A 116 -3.29 4.65 15.64
N ARG A 117 -3.01 3.97 16.76
CA ARG A 117 -3.66 4.19 18.05
C ARG A 117 -2.73 4.94 18.99
N ARG A 118 -3.28 5.90 19.74
CA ARG A 118 -2.57 6.52 20.85
C ARG A 118 -2.43 5.54 22.02
N ALA A 119 -1.49 5.82 22.92
CA ALA A 119 -1.29 5.00 24.10
C ALA A 119 -2.58 4.86 24.92
N LEU A 120 -3.02 3.62 25.13
CA LEU A 120 -4.23 3.27 25.88
C LEU A 120 -5.52 3.83 25.26
N GLU A 121 -5.51 4.14 23.96
CA GLU A 121 -6.71 4.55 23.24
C GLU A 121 -7.68 3.38 23.14
N ARG A 122 -8.89 3.59 23.66
CA ARG A 122 -10.00 2.63 23.57
C ARG A 122 -11.02 3.15 22.57
N GLY A 123 -11.34 2.34 21.56
CA GLY A 123 -12.44 2.62 20.65
C GLY A 123 -13.80 2.47 21.33
N LEU A 124 -14.82 3.18 20.83
CA LEU A 124 -16.21 3.11 21.32
C LEU A 124 -16.82 1.69 21.28
N VAL A 125 -16.27 0.80 20.43
CA VAL A 125 -16.76 -0.57 20.17
C VAL A 125 -15.85 -1.64 20.80
N GLU A 126 -14.79 -1.24 21.51
CA GLU A 126 -13.78 -2.18 22.00
C GLU A 126 -14.15 -2.75 23.36
N VAL A 127 -14.67 -3.98 23.32
CA VAL A 127 -14.92 -4.85 24.47
C VAL A 127 -13.61 -5.11 25.23
N ASP A 128 -13.68 -5.34 26.53
CA ASP A 128 -12.51 -5.76 27.32
C ASP A 128 -11.82 -6.97 26.66
N GLY A 129 -10.49 -6.98 26.67
CA GLY A 129 -9.67 -8.00 25.99
C GLY A 129 -9.50 -7.81 24.48
N TYR A 130 -9.78 -6.61 23.93
CA TYR A 130 -9.67 -6.34 22.48
C TYR A 130 -8.28 -6.65 21.88
N ARG A 131 -7.19 -6.48 22.64
CA ARG A 131 -5.83 -6.83 22.17
C ARG A 131 -5.68 -8.33 21.96
N MET A 132 -6.16 -9.13 22.90
CA MET A 132 -6.15 -10.60 22.79
C MET A 132 -7.06 -11.08 21.65
N LYS A 133 -8.23 -10.45 21.48
CA LYS A 133 -9.13 -10.73 20.35
C LYS A 133 -8.45 -10.49 19.00
N PHE A 134 -7.73 -9.37 18.88
CA PHE A 134 -6.99 -9.05 17.67
C PHE A 134 -5.84 -10.04 17.44
N ALA A 135 -5.07 -10.33 18.48
CA ALA A 135 -3.92 -11.23 18.41
C ALA A 135 -4.32 -12.67 18.04
N CYS A 136 -5.41 -13.21 18.60
CA CYS A 136 -5.70 -14.64 18.52
C CYS A 136 -6.90 -15.03 17.64
N TYR A 137 -7.88 -14.15 17.46
CA TYR A 137 -9.14 -14.52 16.81
C TYR A 137 -9.28 -13.92 15.42
N TYR A 138 -9.17 -12.59 15.29
CA TYR A 138 -9.28 -11.91 14.01
C TYR A 138 -8.50 -10.59 14.04
N PRO A 139 -7.47 -10.40 13.20
CA PRO A 139 -7.08 -11.23 12.05
C PRO A 139 -6.27 -12.50 12.38
N ARG A 140 -5.94 -12.75 13.67
CA ARG A 140 -4.95 -13.75 14.13
C ARG A 140 -3.54 -13.37 13.65
N VAL A 141 -2.77 -12.77 14.53
CA VAL A 141 -1.45 -12.22 14.19
C VAL A 141 -0.39 -13.31 14.18
N ASP A 142 0.55 -13.21 13.24
CA ASP A 142 1.70 -14.11 13.10
C ASP A 142 2.88 -13.66 13.97
N TYR A 143 2.99 -12.35 14.20
CA TYR A 143 4.05 -11.75 15.01
C TYR A 143 3.51 -10.69 15.96
N GLY A 144 4.23 -10.51 17.06
CA GLY A 144 3.99 -9.43 18.02
C GLY A 144 5.27 -9.01 18.72
N PHE A 145 5.62 -7.73 18.56
CA PHE A 145 6.84 -7.15 19.12
C PHE A 145 6.54 -5.82 19.83
N GLN A 146 7.22 -5.60 20.96
CA GLN A 146 7.43 -4.26 21.47
C GLN A 146 8.73 -3.73 20.88
N VAL A 147 8.67 -2.60 20.18
CA VAL A 147 9.79 -2.04 19.45
C VAL A 147 10.02 -0.57 19.79
N LYS A 148 11.27 -0.14 19.70
CA LYS A 148 11.65 1.27 19.74
C LYS A 148 12.02 1.73 18.34
N VAL A 149 11.43 2.84 17.89
CA VAL A 149 11.76 3.41 16.58
C VAL A 149 13.10 4.12 16.68
N LEU A 150 14.03 3.76 15.79
CA LEU A 150 15.36 4.38 15.73
C LEU A 150 15.33 5.56 14.75
N ARG A 151 14.88 5.30 13.51
CA ARG A 151 14.80 6.31 12.45
C ARG A 151 13.79 5.94 11.37
N GLU A 152 13.42 6.94 10.60
CA GLU A 152 12.56 6.82 9.42
C GLU A 152 13.37 7.16 8.16
N ASP A 153 13.32 6.27 7.17
CA ASP A 153 13.89 6.44 5.84
C ASP A 153 12.77 6.38 4.78
N SER A 154 12.94 7.05 3.65
CA SER A 154 12.02 6.95 2.51
C SER A 154 12.62 6.05 1.41
N ARG A 155 11.82 5.09 0.90
CA ARG A 155 12.22 4.17 -0.18
C ARG A 155 11.11 4.06 -1.22
N ALA A 156 11.33 4.67 -2.39
CA ALA A 156 10.37 4.69 -3.50
C ALA A 156 8.95 5.11 -3.03
N ALA A 157 7.97 4.19 -3.10
CA ALA A 157 6.58 4.42 -2.68
C ALA A 157 6.31 4.11 -1.19
N PHE A 158 7.34 3.81 -0.40
CA PHE A 158 7.23 3.39 0.99
C PHE A 158 8.09 4.24 1.94
N ARG A 159 7.64 4.31 3.18
CA ARG A 159 8.41 4.76 4.34
C ARG A 159 8.83 3.55 5.14
N LEU A 160 10.11 3.48 5.45
CA LEU A 160 10.73 2.42 6.21
C LEU A 160 11.12 2.97 7.58
N PHE A 161 10.69 2.26 8.62
CA PHE A 161 11.06 2.52 9.99
C PHE A 161 12.07 1.46 10.43
N GLU A 162 13.29 1.89 10.72
CA GLU A 162 14.28 1.04 11.37
C GLU A 162 13.97 1.05 12.87
N THR A 163 13.77 -0.12 13.44
CA THR A 163 13.32 -0.29 14.82
C THR A 163 14.19 -1.31 15.56
N SER A 164 14.33 -1.15 16.87
CA SER A 164 14.98 -2.12 17.75
C SER A 164 13.92 -2.87 18.55
N ILE A 165 13.96 -4.19 18.55
CA ILE A 165 13.07 -5.03 19.37
C ILE A 165 13.46 -4.85 20.83
N ILE A 166 12.49 -4.48 21.68
CA ILE A 166 12.64 -4.44 23.14
C ILE A 166 12.21 -5.78 23.72
N GLN A 167 11.04 -6.25 23.31
CA GLN A 167 10.46 -7.51 23.79
C GLN A 167 9.80 -8.25 22.63
N VAL A 168 10.02 -9.56 22.58
CA VAL A 168 9.33 -10.48 21.67
C VAL A 168 8.15 -11.08 22.41
N LEU A 169 6.95 -10.95 21.86
CA LEU A 169 5.73 -11.56 22.40
C LEU A 169 5.39 -12.84 21.64
N HIS A 170 5.40 -12.77 20.32
CA HIS A 170 5.10 -13.89 19.44
C HIS A 170 5.84 -13.75 18.11
N PHE A 171 6.21 -14.87 17.50
CA PHE A 171 6.75 -14.93 16.16
C PHE A 171 6.30 -16.23 15.49
N SER A 172 6.15 -16.19 14.17
CA SER A 172 5.85 -17.36 13.34
C SER A 172 7.05 -17.68 12.43
N LYS A 173 7.34 -16.83 11.42
CA LYS A 173 8.48 -17.05 10.51
C LYS A 173 9.83 -16.59 11.06
N ASP A 174 9.85 -15.51 11.83
CA ASP A 174 11.11 -14.91 12.32
C ASP A 174 11.65 -15.61 13.58
N ALA A 175 12.12 -16.84 13.41
CA ALA A 175 12.64 -17.67 14.50
C ALA A 175 13.90 -17.11 15.18
N GLN A 176 14.58 -16.16 14.55
CA GLN A 176 15.80 -15.52 15.08
C GLN A 176 15.49 -14.19 15.80
N ALA A 177 14.22 -13.78 15.89
CA ALA A 177 13.80 -12.57 16.57
C ALA A 177 14.17 -12.63 18.05
N THR A 178 15.01 -11.69 18.48
CA THR A 178 15.43 -11.54 19.88
C THR A 178 15.50 -10.07 20.26
N ALA A 179 15.40 -9.79 21.57
CA ALA A 179 15.54 -8.44 22.10
C ALA A 179 16.91 -7.84 21.73
N GLY A 180 16.91 -6.55 21.36
CA GLY A 180 18.08 -5.80 20.90
C GLY A 180 18.37 -5.91 19.40
N GLN A 181 17.73 -6.85 18.68
CA GLN A 181 17.87 -6.91 17.22
C GLN A 181 17.10 -5.80 16.51
N THR A 182 17.60 -5.38 15.36
CA THR A 182 16.94 -4.42 14.48
C THR A 182 15.96 -5.11 13.53
N ARG A 183 14.81 -4.50 13.27
CA ARG A 183 13.87 -4.91 12.22
C ARG A 183 13.31 -3.71 11.47
N ASN A 184 12.98 -3.94 10.20
CA ASN A 184 12.46 -2.93 9.30
C ASN A 184 10.95 -3.10 9.12
N PHE A 185 10.21 -2.06 9.49
CA PHE A 185 8.76 -1.97 9.25
C PHE A 185 8.49 -0.98 8.12
N LEU A 186 7.62 -1.34 7.18
CA LEU A 186 7.35 -0.52 6.01
C LEU A 186 5.87 -0.14 5.95
N VAL A 187 5.59 1.09 5.56
CA VAL A 187 4.24 1.56 5.27
C VAL A 187 4.22 2.30 3.93
N ARG A 188 3.10 2.23 3.21
CA ARG A 188 2.93 3.02 1.99
C ARG A 188 2.97 4.52 2.28
N ASN A 189 3.59 5.30 1.39
CA ASN A 189 3.64 6.77 1.48
C ASN A 189 2.25 7.42 1.44
N SER A 190 1.29 6.76 0.81
CA SER A 190 -0.10 7.22 0.75
C SER A 190 -0.84 7.11 2.10
N CYS A 191 -0.35 6.29 3.03
CA CYS A 191 -0.95 6.14 4.36
C CYS A 191 -0.46 7.24 5.30
N ARG A 192 -1.31 7.68 6.24
CA ARG A 192 -0.99 8.75 7.20
C ARG A 192 -0.21 8.30 8.43
N LEU A 193 0.08 7.00 8.55
CA LEU A 193 0.81 6.45 9.69
C LEU A 193 2.16 7.14 9.83
N HIS A 194 2.53 7.57 11.02
CA HIS A 194 3.88 8.06 11.31
C HIS A 194 4.31 7.57 12.69
N LEU A 195 5.42 6.83 12.73
CA LEU A 195 6.03 6.35 13.96
C LEU A 195 7.15 7.30 14.34
N GLU A 196 7.02 7.95 15.50
CA GLU A 196 8.00 8.96 15.91
C GLU A 196 9.31 8.29 16.37
N PRO A 197 10.48 8.73 15.85
CA PRO A 197 11.77 8.26 16.32
C PRO A 197 11.96 8.47 17.83
N GLY A 198 12.53 7.48 18.50
CA GLY A 198 12.77 7.48 19.94
C GLY A 198 11.60 6.97 20.79
N LYS A 199 10.39 6.89 20.24
CA LYS A 199 9.22 6.33 20.94
C LYS A 199 9.15 4.81 20.83
N GLU A 200 8.42 4.21 21.77
CA GLU A 200 8.16 2.78 21.84
C GLU A 200 6.74 2.47 21.40
N TYR A 201 6.58 1.38 20.66
CA TYR A 201 5.30 0.93 20.11
C TYR A 201 5.13 -0.57 20.30
N LEU A 202 3.89 -0.99 20.57
CA LEU A 202 3.44 -2.37 20.38
C LEU A 202 2.99 -2.51 18.94
N ILE A 203 3.68 -3.36 18.19
CA ILE A 203 3.36 -3.68 16.79
C ILE A 203 3.11 -5.17 16.66
N MET A 204 1.94 -5.53 16.13
CA MET A 204 1.56 -6.93 15.85
C MET A 204 0.90 -7.01 14.48
N GLY A 205 1.06 -8.11 13.77
CA GLY A 205 0.51 -8.23 12.43
C GLY A 205 0.80 -9.58 11.76
N LEU A 206 0.74 -9.58 10.43
CA LEU A 206 0.95 -10.76 9.60
C LEU A 206 2.34 -10.74 8.96
N ASP A 207 2.98 -11.90 8.86
CA ASP A 207 4.32 -12.00 8.32
C ASP A 207 4.34 -11.69 6.81
N GLY A 208 5.34 -10.91 6.39
CA GLY A 208 5.61 -10.64 4.99
C GLY A 208 6.32 -11.80 4.27
N THR A 209 6.59 -11.59 2.97
CA THR A 209 7.48 -12.45 2.16
C THR A 209 8.81 -11.76 1.84
N THR A 210 8.94 -10.48 2.16
CA THR A 210 10.13 -9.67 1.85
C THR A 210 11.15 -9.75 2.98
N SER A 211 12.43 -9.65 2.64
CA SER A 211 13.55 -9.64 3.58
C SER A 211 14.47 -8.45 3.28
N ASP A 212 15.23 -7.99 4.27
CA ASP A 212 16.16 -6.89 4.10
C ASP A 212 17.49 -7.35 3.46
N LEU A 213 18.43 -6.42 3.29
CA LEU A 213 19.75 -6.70 2.71
C LEU A 213 20.60 -7.66 3.56
N LYS A 214 20.26 -7.85 4.84
CA LYS A 214 20.91 -8.76 5.78
C LYS A 214 20.21 -10.12 5.85
N GLY A 215 19.15 -10.33 5.05
CA GLY A 215 18.32 -11.53 5.06
C GLY A 215 17.34 -11.61 6.23
N GLN A 216 17.13 -10.52 6.97
CA GLN A 216 16.15 -10.47 8.06
C GLN A 216 14.76 -10.16 7.51
N PRO A 217 13.70 -10.77 8.05
CA PRO A 217 12.33 -10.51 7.61
C PRO A 217 11.94 -9.02 7.68
N GLN A 218 11.23 -8.56 6.67
CA GLN A 218 10.61 -7.23 6.64
C GLN A 218 9.10 -7.33 6.88
N TYR A 219 8.58 -6.34 7.59
CA TYR A 219 7.18 -6.31 8.00
C TYR A 219 6.44 -5.18 7.30
N LEU A 220 5.34 -5.52 6.62
CA LEU A 220 4.45 -4.53 6.02
C LEU A 220 3.36 -4.13 7.02
N LEU A 221 3.18 -2.83 7.20
CA LEU A 221 2.15 -2.25 8.05
C LEU A 221 0.90 -1.91 7.22
N ASP A 222 -0.17 -2.67 7.42
CA ASP A 222 -1.45 -2.58 6.72
C ASP A 222 -2.64 -2.57 7.69
N SER A 223 -3.87 -2.75 7.18
CA SER A 223 -5.06 -2.79 8.03
C SER A 223 -5.14 -3.95 9.03
N ASN A 224 -4.37 -5.02 8.81
CA ASN A 224 -4.28 -6.17 9.71
C ASN A 224 -3.13 -6.03 10.72
N SER A 225 -2.54 -4.83 10.79
CA SER A 225 -1.48 -4.50 11.74
C SER A 225 -2.05 -3.72 12.93
N TRP A 226 -1.77 -4.19 14.14
CA TRP A 226 -1.98 -3.45 15.38
C TRP A 226 -0.79 -2.56 15.66
N ILE A 227 -1.02 -1.25 15.76
CA ILE A 227 0.03 -0.27 16.09
C ILE A 227 -0.47 0.63 17.21
N GLU A 228 0.16 0.55 18.36
CA GLU A 228 -0.17 1.32 19.55
C GLU A 228 1.10 1.87 20.22
N GLU A 229 1.12 3.17 20.53
CA GLU A 229 2.21 3.78 21.30
C GLU A 229 2.23 3.24 22.74
N MET A 230 3.40 2.88 23.27
CA MET A 230 3.50 2.44 24.65
C MET A 230 3.28 3.60 25.63
N PRO A 231 2.50 3.42 26.71
CA PRO A 231 2.26 4.49 27.65
C PRO A 231 3.52 4.80 28.46
N SER A 232 3.85 6.10 28.58
CA SER A 232 4.88 6.54 29.53
C SER A 232 4.53 6.16 30.97
N GLU A 233 5.54 5.98 31.83
CA GLU A 233 5.31 5.70 33.26
C GLU A 233 4.41 6.74 33.93
N ARG A 234 4.58 8.02 33.57
CA ARG A 234 3.76 9.12 34.09
C ARG A 234 2.27 8.93 33.76
N LEU A 235 1.97 8.45 32.55
CA LEU A 235 0.59 8.18 32.13
C LEU A 235 0.00 7.03 32.94
N CYS A 236 0.75 5.96 33.18
CA CYS A 236 0.28 4.81 33.97
C CYS A 236 0.12 5.09 35.46
N ARG A 237 0.86 6.06 36.03
CA ARG A 237 0.66 6.50 37.42
C ARG A 237 -0.64 7.28 37.61
N SER A 238 -1.22 7.84 36.54
CA SER A 238 -2.50 8.56 36.59
C SER A 238 -3.65 7.64 37.00
N THR A 239 -4.48 8.09 37.94
CA THR A 239 -5.63 7.33 38.45
C THR A 239 -6.60 6.91 37.35
N ARG A 240 -6.78 7.75 36.32
CA ARG A 240 -7.70 7.47 35.20
C ARG A 240 -7.24 6.31 34.32
N GLN A 241 -5.93 6.12 34.16
CA GLN A 241 -5.35 5.15 33.22
C GLN A 241 -4.76 3.92 33.90
N ARG A 242 -4.83 3.84 35.23
CA ARG A 242 -4.26 2.75 36.02
C ARG A 242 -4.81 1.38 35.61
N THR A 243 -6.13 1.28 35.42
CA THR A 243 -6.80 0.05 34.97
C THR A 243 -6.40 -0.32 33.56
N ALA A 244 -6.35 0.65 32.63
CA ALA A 244 -5.94 0.41 31.25
C ALA A 244 -4.47 -0.06 31.14
N CYS A 245 -3.57 0.50 31.95
CA CYS A 245 -2.18 0.03 32.02
C CYS A 245 -2.07 -1.38 32.62
N ALA A 246 -2.88 -1.70 33.63
CA ALA A 246 -2.93 -3.05 34.18
C ALA A 246 -3.38 -4.06 33.10
N GLN A 247 -4.50 -3.79 32.43
CA GLN A 247 -5.00 -4.63 31.32
C GLN A 247 -3.97 -4.82 30.20
N LEU A 248 -3.23 -3.76 29.84
CA LEU A 248 -2.17 -3.84 28.84
C LEU A 248 -1.02 -4.74 29.32
N ARG A 249 -0.55 -4.57 30.56
CA ARG A 249 0.52 -5.40 31.12
C ARG A 249 0.10 -6.86 31.23
N ASP A 250 -1.13 -7.11 31.66
CA ASP A 250 -1.69 -8.46 31.78
C ASP A 250 -1.75 -9.12 30.40
N PHE A 251 -2.18 -8.39 29.36
CA PHE A 251 -2.12 -8.86 27.98
C PHE A 251 -0.69 -9.18 27.52
N LEU A 252 0.30 -8.32 27.78
CA LEU A 252 1.69 -8.55 27.38
C LEU A 252 2.28 -9.80 28.05
N GLN A 253 1.94 -10.03 29.31
CA GLN A 253 2.36 -11.22 30.06
C GLN A 253 1.69 -12.49 29.54
N GLU A 254 0.37 -12.48 29.43
CA GLU A 254 -0.42 -13.64 28.99
C GLU A 254 -0.06 -14.04 27.55
N TYR A 255 -0.08 -13.09 26.63
CA TYR A 255 0.22 -13.35 25.22
C TYR A 255 1.70 -13.73 25.02
N GLY A 256 2.62 -13.10 25.74
CA GLY A 256 4.06 -13.39 25.63
C GLY A 256 4.48 -14.74 26.21
N THR A 257 3.69 -15.34 27.12
CA THR A 257 4.04 -16.61 27.78
C THR A 257 3.18 -17.78 27.33
N GLN A 258 1.86 -17.57 27.20
CA GLN A 258 0.90 -18.61 26.84
C GLN A 258 0.52 -18.55 25.36
N GLY A 259 0.74 -17.42 24.68
CA GLY A 259 0.31 -17.22 23.31
C GLY A 259 -1.21 -17.20 23.20
N CYS A 260 -1.73 -17.81 22.13
CA CYS A 260 -3.16 -18.01 21.94
C CYS A 260 -3.55 -19.39 22.47
N GLN A 261 -4.61 -19.46 23.28
CA GLN A 261 -5.21 -20.73 23.68
C GLN A 261 -5.76 -21.44 22.43
N VAL A 262 -5.25 -22.65 22.17
CA VAL A 262 -5.71 -23.54 21.08
C VAL A 262 -6.95 -24.29 21.52
#